data_AF-I8AEG5-F1
#
_entry.id   AF-I8AEG5-F1
#
_cell.length_a   1.000
_cell.length_b   1.000
_cell.length_c   1.000
_cell.angle_alpha   90.00
_cell.angle_beta   90.00
_cell.angle_gamma   90.00
#
_symmetry.space_group_name_H-M   'P 1'
#
loop_
_entity.id
_entity.type
_entity.pdbx_description
1 polymer ?
#
loop_
_entity_poly.entity_id
_entity_poly.type
_entity_poly.pdbx_seq_one_letter_code
_entity_poly.pdbx_strand_id
1 'polypeptide(L)' 'DASSCKTIEELQDVIEQYMMYYNAERYQWGLKKMTPEQYRDHLLTA' A
#
# COMPACT_ATOMS: atom_id res chain seq x y z
N ASP A 1 -8.13 -1.48 12.13
CA ASP A 1 -7.53 -1.74 13.45
C ASP A 1 -7.17 -3.22 13.46
N ALA A 2 -5.89 -3.56 13.64
CA ALA A 2 -5.44 -4.95 13.64
C ALA A 2 -5.63 -5.63 15.02
N SER A 3 -5.91 -4.84 16.07
CA SER A 3 -6.08 -5.38 17.42
C SER A 3 -7.39 -6.17 17.61
N SER A 4 -8.33 -6.05 16.67
CA SER A 4 -9.60 -6.79 16.66
C SER A 4 -9.53 -8.16 16.00
N CYS A 5 -8.43 -8.49 15.31
CA CYS A 5 -8.25 -9.78 14.64
C CYS A 5 -8.15 -10.90 15.69
N LYS A 6 -8.87 -12.00 15.48
CA LYS A 6 -8.94 -13.16 16.36
C LYS A 6 -8.18 -14.36 15.80
N THR A 7 -7.91 -14.37 14.51
CA THR A 7 -7.14 -15.43 13.84
C THR A 7 -5.97 -14.86 13.05
N ILE A 8 -5.05 -15.74 12.66
CA ILE A 8 -3.89 -15.36 11.84
C ILE A 8 -4.36 -14.95 10.44
N GLU A 9 -5.38 -15.62 9.91
CA GLU A 9 -5.96 -15.34 8.60
C GLU A 9 -6.57 -13.93 8.57
N GLU A 10 -7.36 -13.56 9.57
CA GLU A 10 -7.91 -12.20 9.67
C GLU A 10 -6.82 -11.13 9.75
N LEU A 11 -5.70 -11.42 10.44
CA LEU A 11 -4.56 -10.50 10.50
C LEU A 11 -3.85 -10.38 9.15
N GLN A 12 -3.69 -11.50 8.43
CA GLN A 12 -3.11 -11.51 7.08
C GLN A 12 -3.95 -10.68 6.12
N ASP A 13 -5.28 -10.83 6.14
CA ASP A 13 -6.20 -10.06 5.29
C ASP A 13 -6.06 -8.55 5.53
N VAL A 14 -5.99 -8.12 6.80
CA VAL A 14 -5.81 -6.70 7.14
C VAL A 14 -4.46 -6.17 6.65
N ILE A 15 -3.40 -6.97 6.77
CA ILE A 15 -2.07 -6.60 6.27
C ILE A 15 -2.08 -6.49 4.74
N GLU A 16 -2.68 -7.44 4.04
CA GLU A 16 -2.78 -7.44 2.58
C GLU A 16 -3.56 -6.22 2.08
N GLN A 17 -4.73 -5.94 2.68
CA GLN A 17 -5.51 -4.75 2.38
C GLN A 17 -4.71 -3.46 2.60
N TYR A 18 -3.94 -3.39 3.70
CA TYR A 18 -3.08 -2.23 3.96
C TYR A 18 -1.96 -2.09 2.94
N MET A 19 -1.33 -3.19 2.53
CA MET A 19 -0.30 -3.19 1.49
C MET A 19 -0.85 -2.68 0.16
N MET A 20 -2.02 -3.17 -0.26
CA MET A 20 -2.69 -2.70 -1.48
C MET A 20 -2.97 -1.21 -1.42
N TYR A 21 -3.61 -0.74 -0.34
CA TYR A 21 -3.89 0.68 -0.14
C TYR A 21 -2.61 1.53 -0.19
N TYR A 22 -1.55 1.10 0.51
CA TYR A 22 -0.31 1.86 0.55
C TYR A 22 0.37 1.94 -0.83
N ASN A 23 0.41 0.82 -1.56
CA ASN A 23 1.14 0.72 -2.82
C ASN A 23 0.39 1.38 -4.00
N ALA A 24 -0.93 1.25 -4.02
CA ALA A 24 -1.74 1.62 -5.19
C ALA A 24 -2.57 2.91 -4.99
N GLU A 25 -2.98 3.24 -3.77
CA GLU A 25 -3.96 4.30 -3.52
C GLU A 25 -3.40 5.50 -2.73
N ARG A 26 -2.41 5.28 -1.86
CA ARG A 26 -1.85 6.32 -1.00
C ARG A 26 -0.80 7.16 -1.73
N TYR A 27 -1.22 8.33 -2.18
CA TYR A 27 -0.30 9.33 -2.75
C TYR A 27 0.70 9.87 -1.73
N GLN A 28 1.98 9.93 -2.14
CA GLN A 28 3.08 10.37 -1.28
C GLN A 28 3.67 11.69 -1.75
N TRP A 29 3.65 12.70 -0.86
CA TRP A 29 4.19 14.03 -1.16
C TRP A 29 5.67 14.00 -1.57
N GLY A 30 6.46 13.12 -0.96
CA GLY A 30 7.87 12.91 -1.31
C GLY A 30 8.11 12.22 -2.66
N LEU A 31 7.11 11.51 -3.19
CA LEU A 31 7.17 10.83 -4.49
C LEU A 31 6.47 11.64 -5.59
N LYS A 32 6.71 12.95 -5.64
CA LYS A 32 6.05 13.86 -6.61
C LYS A 32 4.52 13.77 -6.59
N LYS A 33 3.91 13.41 -5.45
CA LYS A 33 2.48 13.11 -5.32
C LYS A 33 2.03 11.97 -6.25
N MET A 34 2.79 10.87 -6.28
CA MET A 34 2.43 9.60 -6.91
C MET A 34 2.25 8.53 -5.84
N THR A 35 1.53 7.46 -6.18
CA THR A 35 1.56 6.23 -5.38
C THR A 35 2.89 5.49 -5.61
N PRO A 36 3.31 4.60 -4.69
CA PRO A 36 4.51 3.79 -4.90
C PRO A 36 4.55 3.06 -6.24
N GLU A 37 3.44 2.45 -6.66
CA GLU A 37 3.34 1.77 -7.97
C GLU A 37 3.52 2.75 -9.14
N GLN A 38 2.80 3.86 -9.13
CA GLN A 38 2.92 4.89 -10.17
C GLN A 38 4.35 5.45 -10.26
N TYR A 39 5.00 5.66 -9.11
CA TYR A 39 6.36 6.17 -9.07
C TYR A 39 7.35 5.15 -9.62
N ARG A 40 7.18 3.86 -9.32
CA ARG A 40 7.98 2.78 -9.92
C ARG A 40 7.87 2.81 -11.45
N ASP A 41 6.66 2.89 -11.99
CA ASP A 41 6.45 2.91 -13.44
C ASP A 41 6.98 4.19 -14.08
N HIS A 42 6.86 5.34 -13.40
CA HIS A 42 7.49 6.59 -13.82
C HIS A 42 9.01 6.46 -13.95
N LEU A 43 9.68 5.79 -13.01
CA LEU A 43 11.13 5.57 -13.08
C LEU A 43 11.55 4.59 -14.19
N LEU A 44 10.68 3.63 -14.53
CA LEU A 44 10.95 2.67 -15.61
C LEU A 44 10.73 3.26 -17.01
N THR A 45 9.97 4.35 -17.10
CA THR A 45 9.64 5.03 -18.36
C THR A 45 10.46 6.30 -18.60
N ALA A 46 11.26 6.73 -17.62
CA ALA A 46 12.17 7.87 -17.69
C ALA A 46 13.55 7.48 -18.21
#